data_AF-A0A132NGB8-F1
#
_entry.id   AF-A0A132NGB8-F1
#
_cell.length_a   1.000
_cell.length_b   1.000
_cell.length_c   1.000
_cell.angle_alpha   90.00
_cell.angle_beta   90.00
_cell.angle_gamma   90.00
#
_symmetry.space_group_name_H-M   'P 1'
#
loop_
_entity.id
_entity.type
_entity.pdbx_description
1 polymer ?
#
loop_
_entity_poly.entity_id
_entity_poly.type
_entity_poly.pdbx_seq_one_letter_code
_entity_poly.pdbx_strand_id
1 'polypeptide(L)'
;MTNGQRLARLRLRKGWTQRRLADESGYTVATIKAWEQGRRSLDSVSVIVHLAQVLGAHATEITGQPFVPASPEQDAGHTAVGAIKLELLAYNRPPRISAAEADQITLADLRRRTTQVSRLRQAARYSKLGAQVPPLLRDLRIAAHTCCPSPTCPPCTGYGATRWRPPRSCCTSSATPPRPASRWSGCCGPPSVLATRCASPQPSGTTPASSCALAPTTTP
;
A
#
# COMPACT_ATOMS: atom_id res chain seq x y z
N MET A 1 21.08 -7.68 -20.22
CA MET A 1 20.98 -7.51 -21.69
C MET A 1 20.57 -6.07 -21.97
N THR A 2 21.34 -5.34 -22.79
CA THR A 2 21.08 -3.92 -23.11
C THR A 2 20.02 -3.76 -24.20
N ASN A 3 19.43 -2.56 -24.35
CA ASN A 3 18.49 -2.25 -25.45
C ASN A 3 19.14 -2.46 -26.82
N GLY A 4 20.43 -2.10 -26.97
CA GLY A 4 21.20 -2.37 -28.19
C GLY A 4 21.34 -3.86 -28.50
N GLN A 5 21.56 -4.70 -27.49
CA GLN A 5 21.58 -6.16 -27.68
C GLN A 5 20.19 -6.71 -28.09
N ARG A 6 19.09 -6.09 -27.63
CA ARG A 6 17.72 -6.48 -28.03
C ARG A 6 17.43 -6.07 -29.47
N LEU A 7 17.85 -4.87 -29.86
CA LEU A 7 17.82 -4.41 -31.25
C LEU A 7 18.55 -5.38 -32.18
N ALA A 8 19.76 -5.80 -31.81
CA ALA A 8 20.54 -6.77 -32.60
C ALA A 8 19.79 -8.10 -32.78
N ARG A 9 19.19 -8.63 -31.71
CA ARG A 9 18.38 -9.86 -31.81
C ARG A 9 17.17 -9.68 -32.73
N LEU A 10 16.45 -8.57 -32.62
CA LEU A 10 15.31 -8.25 -33.48
C LEU A 10 15.71 -8.20 -34.95
N ARG A 11 16.80 -7.49 -35.26
CA ARG A 11 17.36 -7.40 -36.61
C ARG A 11 17.71 -8.79 -37.17
N LEU A 12 18.37 -9.63 -36.37
CA LEU A 12 18.74 -10.98 -36.77
C LEU A 12 17.52 -11.89 -36.99
N ARG A 13 16.47 -11.77 -36.17
CA ARG A 13 15.21 -12.52 -36.38
C ARG A 13 14.55 -12.19 -37.71
N LYS A 14 14.66 -10.95 -38.18
CA LYS A 14 14.18 -10.55 -39.51
C LYS A 14 15.14 -10.89 -40.66
N GLY A 15 16.33 -11.44 -40.38
CA GLY A 15 17.35 -11.73 -41.40
C GLY A 15 17.97 -10.46 -42.01
N TRP A 16 17.97 -9.33 -41.28
CA TRP A 16 18.49 -8.07 -41.79
C TRP A 16 19.96 -7.88 -41.46
N THR A 17 20.71 -7.25 -42.37
CA THR A 17 22.09 -6.81 -42.12
C THR A 17 22.11 -5.46 -41.37
N GLN A 18 23.22 -5.11 -40.71
CA GLN A 18 23.37 -3.79 -40.08
C GLN A 18 23.24 -2.66 -41.11
N ARG A 19 23.73 -2.88 -42.33
CA ARG A 19 23.58 -1.94 -43.44
C ARG A 19 22.12 -1.75 -43.83
N ARG A 20 21.36 -2.83 -43.99
CA ARG A 20 19.94 -2.74 -44.29
C ARG A 20 19.16 -1.97 -43.22
N LEU A 21 19.41 -2.25 -41.93
CA LEU A 21 18.75 -1.51 -40.85
C LEU A 21 19.13 -0.02 -40.86
N ALA A 22 20.38 0.31 -41.16
CA ALA A 22 20.84 1.68 -41.30
C ALA A 22 20.11 2.41 -42.45
N ASP A 23 20.04 1.78 -43.63
CA ASP A 23 19.38 2.32 -44.82
C ASP A 23 17.88 2.58 -44.57
N GLU A 24 17.18 1.63 -43.95
CA GLU A 24 15.74 1.74 -43.67
C GLU A 24 15.41 2.72 -42.52
N SER A 25 16.32 2.88 -41.56
CA SER A 25 16.10 3.78 -40.40
C SER A 25 16.61 5.20 -40.59
N GLY A 26 17.43 5.44 -41.62
CA GLY A 26 18.08 6.74 -41.86
C GLY A 26 19.28 7.01 -40.95
N TYR A 27 19.81 6.00 -40.26
CA TYR A 27 21.02 6.11 -39.44
C TYR A 27 22.25 5.57 -40.15
N THR A 28 23.44 5.94 -39.69
CA THR A 28 24.68 5.38 -40.25
C THR A 28 24.95 3.98 -39.69
N VAL A 29 25.57 3.10 -40.50
CA VAL A 29 25.96 1.74 -40.10
C VAL A 29 26.84 1.74 -38.84
N ALA A 30 27.74 2.72 -38.71
CA ALA A 30 28.59 2.89 -37.54
C ALA A 30 27.76 3.17 -36.27
N THR A 31 26.68 3.94 -36.36
CA THR A 31 25.78 4.23 -35.24
C THR A 31 25.03 2.97 -34.81
N ILE A 32 24.45 2.23 -35.75
CA ILE A 32 23.78 0.95 -35.47
C ILE A 32 24.76 -0.02 -34.78
N LYS A 33 25.98 -0.16 -35.32
CA LYS A 33 27.02 -1.02 -34.74
C LYS A 33 27.40 -0.57 -33.32
N ALA A 34 27.54 0.73 -33.07
CA ALA A 34 27.87 1.26 -31.75
C ALA A 34 26.76 0.97 -30.72
N TRP A 35 25.49 1.09 -31.12
CA TRP A 35 24.35 0.70 -30.27
C TRP A 35 24.33 -0.79 -29.99
N GLU A 36 24.42 -1.64 -31.02
CA GLU A 36 24.37 -3.10 -30.86
C GLU A 36 25.51 -3.65 -29.99
N GLN A 37 26.70 -3.06 -30.09
CA GLN A 37 27.88 -3.43 -29.28
C GLN A 37 27.88 -2.80 -27.88
N GLY A 38 26.94 -1.90 -27.57
CA GLY A 38 26.90 -1.19 -26.29
C GLY A 38 27.99 -0.13 -26.12
N ARG A 39 28.70 0.24 -27.18
CA ARG A 39 29.65 1.37 -27.16
C ARG A 39 28.93 2.72 -27.03
N ARG A 40 27.68 2.78 -27.50
CA ARG A 40 26.76 3.90 -27.31
C ARG A 40 25.47 3.37 -26.72
N SER A 41 24.94 4.03 -25.70
CA SER A 41 23.67 3.64 -25.11
C SER A 41 22.51 4.01 -26.04
N LEU A 42 21.47 3.17 -26.03
CA LEU A 42 20.24 3.34 -26.81
C LEU A 42 19.10 3.61 -25.81
N ASP A 43 19.05 4.84 -25.32
CA ASP A 43 18.14 5.26 -24.24
C ASP A 43 17.06 6.25 -24.71
N SER A 44 17.24 6.84 -25.90
CA SER A 44 16.28 7.79 -26.44
C SER A 44 15.00 7.07 -26.89
N VAL A 45 13.89 7.41 -26.25
CA VAL A 45 12.57 6.81 -26.53
C VAL A 45 12.15 7.04 -27.98
N SER A 46 12.37 8.23 -28.53
CA SER A 46 12.01 8.53 -29.92
C SER A 46 12.76 7.64 -30.92
N VAL A 47 14.07 7.46 -30.70
CA VAL A 47 14.92 6.59 -31.51
C VAL A 47 14.46 5.13 -31.41
N ILE A 48 14.15 4.67 -30.20
CA ILE A 48 13.69 3.30 -29.97
C ILE A 48 12.36 3.04 -30.68
N VAL A 49 11.40 3.97 -30.59
CA VAL A 49 10.10 3.85 -31.25
C VAL A 49 10.26 3.82 -32.77
N HIS A 50 11.09 4.72 -33.32
CA HIS A 50 11.37 4.75 -34.75
C HIS A 50 12.00 3.44 -35.25
N LEU A 51 13.04 2.94 -34.55
CA LEU A 51 13.68 1.66 -34.90
C LEU A 51 12.71 0.49 -34.79
N ALA A 52 11.81 0.49 -33.79
CA ALA A 52 10.80 -0.53 -33.62
C ALA A 52 9.80 -0.52 -34.80
N GLN A 53 9.33 0.66 -35.22
CA GLN A 53 8.45 0.84 -36.37
C GLN A 53 9.09 0.32 -37.66
N VAL A 54 10.34 0.70 -37.93
CA VAL A 54 11.11 0.24 -39.10
C VAL A 54 11.28 -1.27 -39.11
N LEU A 55 11.55 -1.87 -37.94
CA LEU A 55 11.67 -3.31 -37.80
C LEU A 55 10.30 -4.02 -37.80
N GLY A 56 9.18 -3.31 -37.72
CA GLY A 56 7.84 -3.88 -37.58
C GLY A 56 7.67 -4.64 -36.26
N ALA A 57 8.30 -4.17 -35.19
CA ALA A 57 8.25 -4.73 -33.84
C ALA A 57 7.65 -3.71 -32.86
N HIS A 58 7.19 -4.16 -31.70
CA HIS A 58 6.71 -3.24 -30.68
C HIS A 58 7.91 -2.63 -29.92
N ALA A 59 7.86 -1.34 -29.54
CA ALA A 59 8.97 -0.67 -28.82
C ALA A 59 9.33 -1.37 -27.49
N THR A 60 8.38 -2.11 -26.94
CA THR A 60 8.55 -2.94 -25.74
C THR A 60 9.55 -4.08 -25.98
N GLU A 61 9.66 -4.61 -27.20
CA GLU A 61 10.64 -5.65 -27.54
C GLU A 61 12.10 -5.14 -27.52
N ILE A 62 12.33 -3.86 -27.85
CA ILE A 62 13.66 -3.22 -27.76
C ILE A 62 13.97 -2.82 -26.31
N THR A 63 12.99 -2.28 -25.59
CA THR A 63 13.17 -1.86 -24.17
C THR A 63 13.12 -3.03 -23.18
N GLY A 64 12.65 -4.20 -23.61
CA GLY A 64 12.39 -5.35 -22.75
C GLY A 64 11.29 -5.11 -21.72
N GLN A 65 10.41 -4.16 -21.98
CA GLN A 65 9.10 -4.08 -21.33
C GLN A 65 8.13 -5.01 -22.11
N PRO A 66 7.02 -5.48 -21.53
CA PRO A 66 6.84 -5.66 -20.11
C PRO A 66 7.95 -6.57 -19.59
N PHE A 67 8.47 -6.25 -18.39
CA PHE A 67 9.46 -7.07 -17.69
C PHE A 67 8.98 -8.52 -17.74
N VAL A 68 9.65 -9.39 -18.52
CA VAL A 68 9.35 -10.82 -18.48
C VAL A 68 9.69 -11.24 -17.06
N PRO A 69 8.69 -11.52 -16.23
CA PRO A 69 8.92 -11.70 -14.81
C PRO A 69 9.75 -12.96 -14.63
N ALA A 70 10.78 -12.89 -13.78
CA ALA A 70 11.67 -14.02 -13.57
C ALA A 70 10.97 -15.19 -12.86
N SER A 71 9.76 -14.98 -12.33
CA SER A 71 8.88 -16.01 -11.81
C SER A 71 7.38 -15.65 -11.96
N PRO A 72 6.47 -16.64 -11.96
CA PRO A 72 5.02 -16.40 -11.90
C PRO A 72 4.58 -15.56 -10.69
N GLU A 73 5.31 -15.68 -9.56
CA GLU A 73 5.08 -14.86 -8.36
C GLU A 73 5.36 -13.37 -8.67
N GLN A 74 6.46 -13.08 -9.37
CA GLN A 74 6.75 -11.71 -9.81
C GLN A 74 5.75 -11.20 -10.85
N ASP A 75 5.24 -12.05 -11.75
CA ASP A 75 4.24 -11.66 -12.75
C ASP A 75 2.93 -11.19 -12.10
N ALA A 76 2.41 -12.01 -11.20
CA ALA A 76 1.19 -11.72 -10.46
C ALA A 76 1.33 -10.46 -9.58
N GLY A 77 2.55 -10.15 -9.11
CA GLY A 77 2.83 -8.89 -8.42
C GLY A 77 2.78 -7.66 -9.35
N HIS A 78 3.35 -7.76 -10.55
CA HIS A 78 3.41 -6.64 -11.50
C HIS A 78 2.07 -6.34 -12.16
N THR A 79 1.27 -7.37 -12.46
CA THR A 79 -0.08 -7.21 -13.03
C THR A 79 -1.00 -6.39 -12.10
N ALA A 80 -0.82 -6.49 -10.78
CA ALA A 80 -1.57 -5.71 -9.80
C ALA A 80 -1.29 -4.19 -9.85
N VAL A 81 -0.14 -3.75 -10.35
CA VAL A 81 0.27 -2.33 -10.34
C VAL A 81 -0.72 -1.46 -11.12
N GLY A 82 -1.25 -1.95 -12.24
CA GLY A 82 -2.27 -1.24 -13.02
C GLY A 82 -3.54 -1.01 -12.22
N ALA A 83 -4.06 -2.05 -11.58
CA ALA A 83 -5.26 -1.98 -10.74
C ALA A 83 -5.07 -1.04 -9.53
N ILE A 84 -3.91 -1.08 -8.88
CA ILE A 84 -3.57 -0.16 -7.79
C ILE A 84 -3.57 1.29 -8.28
N LYS A 85 -2.93 1.57 -9.42
CA LYS A 85 -2.92 2.92 -10.01
C LYS A 85 -4.33 3.43 -10.31
N LEU A 86 -5.20 2.58 -10.84
CA LEU A 86 -6.59 2.94 -11.11
C LEU A 86 -7.35 3.35 -9.85
N GLU A 87 -7.22 2.60 -8.74
CA GLU A 87 -7.87 2.98 -7.47
C GLU A 87 -7.26 4.25 -6.85
N LEU A 88 -5.95 4.44 -6.96
CA LEU A 88 -5.30 5.68 -6.50
C LEU A 88 -5.79 6.91 -7.28
N LEU A 89 -5.97 6.78 -8.59
CA LEU A 89 -6.58 7.84 -9.42
C LEU A 89 -8.04 8.11 -9.06
N ALA A 90 -8.75 7.09 -8.56
CA ALA A 90 -10.13 7.20 -8.12
C ALA A 90 -10.29 7.60 -6.64
N TYR A 91 -9.21 7.80 -5.87
CA TYR A 91 -9.25 7.99 -4.41
C TYR A 91 -10.28 9.05 -3.95
N ASN A 92 -10.35 10.16 -4.69
CA ASN A 92 -11.19 11.32 -4.38
C ASN A 92 -12.50 11.33 -5.17
N ARG A 93 -12.88 10.20 -5.77
CA ARG A 93 -14.12 10.07 -6.55
C ARG A 93 -15.17 9.31 -5.73
N PRO A 94 -16.39 9.87 -5.59
CA PRO A 94 -17.46 9.19 -4.87
C PRO A 94 -17.74 7.84 -5.55
N PRO A 95 -17.78 6.74 -4.78
CA PRO A 95 -18.10 5.42 -5.31
C PRO A 95 -19.56 5.39 -5.80
N ARG A 96 -19.80 4.72 -6.93
CA ARG A 96 -21.14 4.44 -7.44
C ARG A 96 -21.54 3.04 -6.97
N ILE A 97 -22.10 2.96 -5.78
CA ILE A 97 -22.59 1.73 -5.15
C ILE A 97 -23.92 2.00 -4.45
N SER A 98 -24.67 0.94 -4.14
CA SER A 98 -25.89 1.04 -3.34
C SER A 98 -25.58 1.21 -1.84
N ALA A 99 -26.55 1.72 -1.07
CA ALA A 99 -26.43 1.82 0.39
C ALA A 99 -26.29 0.44 1.05
N ALA A 100 -27.02 -0.57 0.57
CA ALA A 100 -26.93 -1.93 1.07
C ALA A 100 -25.54 -2.56 0.89
N GLU A 101 -24.85 -2.25 -0.22
CA GLU A 101 -23.46 -2.67 -0.43
C GLU A 101 -22.48 -1.93 0.48
N ALA A 102 -22.75 -0.64 0.76
CA ALA A 102 -21.93 0.14 1.67
C ALA A 102 -22.00 -0.37 3.12
N ASP A 103 -23.19 -0.77 3.58
CA ASP A 103 -23.42 -1.23 4.96
C ASP A 103 -22.71 -2.56 5.27
N GLN A 104 -22.45 -3.38 4.24
CA GLN A 104 -21.67 -4.62 4.39
C GLN A 104 -20.18 -4.36 4.70
N ILE A 105 -19.67 -3.17 4.37
CA ILE A 105 -18.27 -2.81 4.56
C ILE A 105 -18.07 -2.29 5.98
N THR A 106 -17.63 -3.18 6.87
CA THR A 106 -17.39 -2.83 8.27
C THR A 106 -15.96 -2.35 8.54
N LEU A 107 -15.81 -1.40 9.46
CA LEU A 107 -14.49 -0.92 9.88
C LEU A 107 -13.62 -2.05 10.49
N ALA A 108 -14.25 -3.03 11.14
CA ALA A 108 -13.57 -4.19 11.70
C ALA A 108 -12.95 -5.08 10.61
N ASP A 109 -13.68 -5.36 9.52
CA ASP A 109 -13.14 -6.08 8.37
C ASP A 109 -11.99 -5.32 7.70
N LEU A 110 -12.18 -4.02 7.45
CA LEU A 110 -11.16 -3.17 6.84
C LEU A 110 -9.86 -3.15 7.65
N ARG A 111 -9.96 -3.05 8.99
CA ARG A 111 -8.79 -3.15 9.89
C ARG A 111 -8.10 -4.50 9.75
N ARG A 112 -8.85 -5.61 9.81
CA ARG A 112 -8.33 -6.96 9.66
C ARG A 112 -7.59 -7.15 8.34
N ARG A 113 -8.19 -6.73 7.22
CA ARG A 113 -7.59 -6.85 5.87
C ARG A 113 -6.35 -5.97 5.72
N THR A 114 -6.36 -4.78 6.30
CA THR A 114 -5.18 -3.88 6.32
C THR A 114 -4.01 -4.49 7.09
N THR A 115 -4.27 -5.08 8.26
CA THR A 115 -3.26 -5.83 9.02
C THR A 115 -2.73 -7.03 8.22
N GLN A 116 -3.60 -7.78 7.54
CA GLN A 116 -3.20 -8.92 6.73
C GLN A 116 -2.28 -8.51 5.58
N VAL A 117 -2.63 -7.46 4.83
CA VAL A 117 -1.79 -6.91 3.75
C VAL A 117 -0.44 -6.43 4.29
N SER A 118 -0.42 -5.82 5.49
CA SER A 118 0.82 -5.38 6.13
C SER A 118 1.75 -6.54 6.44
N ARG A 119 1.20 -7.67 6.92
CA ARG A 119 1.94 -8.92 7.14
C ARG A 119 2.47 -9.52 5.83
N LEU A 120 1.67 -9.53 4.76
CA LEU A 120 2.12 -9.98 3.44
C LEU A 120 3.27 -9.15 2.89
N ARG A 121 3.23 -7.81 3.10
CA ARG A 121 4.34 -6.91 2.74
C ARG A 121 5.60 -7.25 3.52
N GLN A 122 5.50 -7.41 4.85
CA GLN A 122 6.63 -7.75 5.71
C GLN A 122 7.25 -9.11 5.34
N ALA A 123 6.43 -10.07 4.91
CA ALA A 123 6.87 -11.39 4.46
C ALA A 123 7.30 -11.44 2.98
N ALA A 124 7.40 -10.29 2.29
CA ALA A 124 7.74 -10.16 0.87
C ALA A 124 6.86 -10.99 -0.09
N ARG A 125 5.59 -11.24 0.27
CA ARG A 125 4.62 -11.99 -0.54
C ARG A 125 3.86 -11.09 -1.50
N TYR A 126 4.56 -10.51 -2.46
CA TYR A 126 4.04 -9.44 -3.32
C TYR A 126 2.92 -9.87 -4.26
N SER A 127 2.84 -11.12 -4.70
CA SER A 127 1.72 -11.60 -5.54
C SER A 127 0.41 -11.66 -4.76
N LYS A 128 0.45 -12.25 -3.57
CA LYS A 128 -0.72 -12.33 -2.68
C LYS A 128 -1.15 -10.93 -2.24
N LEU A 129 -0.19 -10.04 -1.97
CA LEU A 129 -0.46 -8.65 -1.68
C LEU A 129 -1.12 -7.94 -2.88
N GLY A 130 -0.57 -8.13 -4.09
CA GLY A 130 -1.08 -7.54 -5.32
C GLY A 130 -2.53 -7.91 -5.62
N ALA A 131 -2.94 -9.14 -5.30
CA ALA A 131 -4.33 -9.57 -5.45
C ALA A 131 -5.28 -8.95 -4.40
N GLN A 132 -4.80 -8.67 -3.18
CA GLN A 132 -5.64 -8.21 -2.07
C GLN A 132 -5.76 -6.69 -1.95
N VAL A 133 -4.75 -5.93 -2.39
CA VAL A 133 -4.71 -4.47 -2.24
C VAL A 133 -5.78 -3.74 -3.07
N PRO A 134 -5.98 -4.02 -4.37
CA PRO A 134 -6.97 -3.30 -5.17
C PRO A 134 -8.40 -3.33 -4.59
N PRO A 135 -8.99 -4.49 -4.24
CA PRO A 135 -10.32 -4.49 -3.63
C PRO A 135 -10.32 -3.84 -2.24
N LEU A 136 -9.24 -3.93 -1.46
CA LEU A 136 -9.14 -3.23 -0.18
C LEU A 136 -9.14 -1.70 -0.34
N LEU A 137 -8.42 -1.16 -1.34
CA LEU A 137 -8.42 0.28 -1.62
C LEU A 137 -9.81 0.78 -2.03
N ARG A 138 -10.54 -0.01 -2.83
CA ARG A 138 -11.94 0.28 -3.19
C ARG A 138 -12.82 0.36 -1.95
N ASP A 139 -12.75 -0.62 -1.06
CA ASP A 139 -13.60 -0.67 0.13
C ASP A 139 -13.24 0.40 1.17
N LEU A 140 -11.94 0.73 1.31
CA LEU A 140 -11.48 1.86 2.11
C LEU A 140 -12.01 3.19 1.57
N ARG A 141 -12.00 3.37 0.24
CA ARG A 141 -12.59 4.55 -0.40
C ARG A 141 -14.09 4.61 -0.18
N ILE A 142 -14.79 3.48 -0.23
CA ILE A 142 -16.22 3.42 0.07
C ILE A 142 -16.46 3.88 1.50
N ALA A 143 -15.82 3.26 2.49
CA ALA A 143 -15.98 3.63 3.89
C ALA A 143 -15.62 5.11 4.14
N ALA A 144 -14.60 5.66 3.48
CA ALA A 144 -14.26 7.07 3.61
C ALA A 144 -15.37 8.03 3.13
N HIS A 145 -16.20 7.60 2.16
CA HIS A 145 -17.30 8.40 1.63
C HIS A 145 -18.64 8.10 2.31
N THR A 146 -18.83 6.90 2.88
CA THR A 146 -20.10 6.46 3.46
C THR A 146 -20.15 6.50 4.99
N CYS A 147 -19.01 6.58 5.68
CA CYS A 147 -18.94 6.58 7.15
C CYS A 147 -19.36 7.92 7.80
N CYS A 148 -20.41 8.53 7.26
CA CYS A 148 -21.26 9.45 7.99
C CYS A 148 -22.72 9.10 7.68
N PRO A 149 -23.42 8.48 8.64
CA PRO A 149 -24.58 9.15 9.20
C PRO A 149 -24.80 8.78 10.67
N SER A 150 -24.18 9.49 11.62
CA SER A 150 -24.79 9.62 12.95
C SER A 150 -25.61 10.91 12.96
N PRO A 151 -26.81 10.95 13.58
CA PRO A 151 -27.66 12.16 13.64
C PRO A 151 -26.99 13.34 14.36
N THR A 152 -25.82 13.13 14.96
CA THR A 152 -25.01 14.11 15.68
C THR A 152 -23.84 14.67 14.88
N CYS A 153 -23.57 14.19 13.67
CA CYS A 153 -22.47 14.70 12.86
C CYS A 153 -22.96 15.84 11.95
N PRO A 154 -22.35 17.03 11.98
CA PRO A 154 -22.67 18.09 11.01
C PRO A 154 -22.39 17.58 9.59
N PRO A 155 -23.15 18.05 8.58
CA PRO A 155 -22.99 17.57 7.22
C PRO A 155 -21.54 17.78 6.78
N CYS A 156 -20.88 16.69 6.39
CA CYS A 156 -19.57 16.73 5.74
C CYS A 156 -19.75 17.29 4.31
N THR A 157 -20.23 18.52 4.20
CA THR A 157 -20.34 19.24 2.93
C THR A 157 -18.97 19.80 2.56
N GLY A 158 -18.37 19.25 1.51
CA GLY A 158 -17.26 19.84 0.74
C GLY A 158 -15.88 19.66 1.37
N TYR A 159 -15.04 18.73 0.93
CA TYR A 159 -14.15 18.90 -0.24
C TYR A 159 -13.66 20.34 -0.42
N GLY A 160 -12.52 20.67 0.20
CA GLY A 160 -11.87 21.97 0.00
C GLY A 160 -10.69 22.33 0.91
N ALA A 161 -10.24 21.47 1.84
CA ALA A 161 -9.10 21.80 2.71
C ALA A 161 -7.92 20.86 2.47
N THR A 162 -6.84 21.40 1.91
CA THR A 162 -5.51 20.83 1.61
C THR A 162 -4.73 20.31 2.83
N ARG A 163 -5.41 20.00 3.94
CA ARG A 163 -4.78 19.42 5.11
C ARG A 163 -5.78 18.51 5.81
N TRP A 164 -5.68 17.21 5.53
CA TRP A 164 -6.34 16.18 6.32
C TRP A 164 -5.95 16.38 7.80
N ARG A 165 -6.89 16.82 8.61
CA ARG A 165 -6.77 16.90 10.06
C ARG A 165 -8.01 16.20 10.62
N PRO A 166 -7.90 15.01 11.22
CA PRO A 166 -9.05 14.41 11.86
C PRO A 166 -9.42 15.27 13.09
N PRO A 167 -10.70 15.60 13.32
CA PRO A 167 -11.11 16.14 14.61
C PRO A 167 -10.90 15.05 15.67
N ARG A 168 -10.21 15.42 16.76
CA ARG A 168 -9.78 14.50 17.84
C ARG A 168 -10.94 13.86 18.63
N SER A 169 -12.19 14.20 18.35
CA SER A 169 -13.32 13.94 19.25
C SER A 169 -14.36 12.92 18.75
N CYS A 170 -14.32 12.45 17.51
CA CYS A 170 -15.43 11.63 16.98
C CYS A 170 -15.31 10.11 17.24
N CYS A 171 -14.18 9.62 17.75
CA CYS A 171 -13.97 8.17 17.95
C CYS A 171 -13.87 7.72 19.42
N THR A 172 -14.11 8.60 20.40
CA THR A 172 -14.14 8.21 21.82
C THR A 172 -15.58 8.04 22.31
N SER A 173 -16.19 6.90 22.01
CA SER A 173 -17.21 6.31 22.86
C SER A 173 -17.50 4.87 22.45
N SER A 174 -16.77 3.94 23.05
CA SER A 174 -17.33 2.64 23.39
C SER A 174 -16.58 2.07 24.60
N ALA A 175 -17.30 2.06 25.73
CA ALA A 175 -17.11 1.22 26.92
C ALA A 175 -15.88 1.47 27.81
N THR A 176 -16.03 2.39 28.77
CA THR A 176 -15.38 2.28 30.09
C THR A 176 -16.46 1.86 31.08
N PRO A 177 -16.36 0.74 31.82
CA PRO A 177 -17.32 0.44 32.87
C PRO A 177 -17.19 1.49 34.00
N PRO A 178 -18.26 1.79 34.76
CA PRO A 178 -18.16 2.79 35.82
C PRO A 178 -17.17 2.31 36.88
N ARG A 179 -16.07 3.06 37.08
CA ARG A 179 -15.25 2.91 38.29
C ARG A 179 -16.11 3.37 39.48
N PRO A 180 -16.17 2.60 40.58
CA PRO A 180 -16.92 3.02 41.76
C PRO A 180 -16.27 4.27 42.36
N ALA A 181 -17.13 5.17 42.82
CA ALA A 181 -16.74 6.38 43.51
C ALA A 181 -16.01 6.05 44.82
N SER A 182 -14.72 6.37 44.88
CA SER A 182 -14.03 6.71 46.12
C SER A 182 -13.12 7.89 45.80
N ARG A 183 -13.59 9.09 46.16
CA ARG A 183 -13.13 9.83 47.34
C ARG A 183 -11.64 10.12 47.21
N TRP A 184 -11.31 11.39 46.94
CA TRP A 184 -10.49 12.27 47.78
C TRP A 184 -10.19 13.55 46.98
N SER A 185 -10.74 14.65 47.48
CA SER A 185 -10.42 16.02 47.12
C SER A 185 -8.98 16.35 47.52
N GLY A 186 -8.27 17.17 46.74
CA GLY A 186 -7.08 17.84 47.25
C GLY A 186 -6.06 18.28 46.21
N CYS A 187 -6.10 19.58 45.89
CA CYS A 187 -4.97 20.43 45.51
C CYS A 187 -4.29 20.20 44.15
N CYS A 188 -4.78 20.93 43.16
CA CYS A 188 -3.96 21.46 42.08
C CYS A 188 -3.03 22.56 42.62
N GLY A 189 -1.71 22.36 42.50
CA GLY A 189 -0.67 23.37 42.61
C GLY A 189 0.54 22.93 41.77
N PRO A 190 1.25 23.84 41.07
CA PRO A 190 2.27 23.48 40.10
C PRO A 190 3.59 23.12 40.80
N PRO A 191 4.42 22.20 40.28
CA PRO A 191 5.75 22.00 40.85
C PRO A 191 6.75 22.94 40.20
N SER A 192 7.21 23.92 40.98
CA SER A 192 8.49 24.58 40.79
C SER A 192 9.62 23.67 41.29
N VAL A 193 10.66 23.60 40.47
CA VAL A 193 12.04 23.15 40.68
C VAL A 193 12.48 22.91 42.14
N LEU A 194 12.86 21.67 42.47
CA LEU A 194 14.19 21.31 43.04
C LEU A 194 14.26 19.81 43.36
N ALA A 195 15.39 19.23 42.97
CA ALA A 195 15.77 17.84 43.21
C ALA A 195 15.88 17.53 44.72
N THR A 196 15.55 16.31 45.12
CA THR A 196 16.31 15.53 46.11
C THR A 196 15.98 14.05 45.93
N ARG A 197 17.04 13.25 45.75
CA ARG A 197 17.06 11.78 45.77
C ARG A 197 16.60 11.26 47.13
N CYS A 198 16.12 10.01 47.13
CA CYS A 198 16.11 8.98 48.18
C CYS A 198 14.74 8.30 48.14
N ALA A 199 14.55 7.01 48.31
CA ALA A 199 15.41 5.83 48.40
C ALA A 199 14.40 4.67 48.34
N SER A 200 14.71 3.58 47.64
CA SER A 200 13.94 2.34 47.78
C SER A 200 14.14 1.75 49.17
N PRO A 201 13.12 1.12 49.76
CA PRO A 201 13.34 -0.22 50.29
C PRO A 201 12.18 -1.19 49.97
N GLN A 202 12.59 -2.38 49.50
CA GLN A 202 11.91 -3.68 49.69
C GLN A 202 12.15 -4.16 51.15
N PRO A 203 11.72 -5.36 51.61
CA PRO A 203 10.53 -6.18 51.36
C PRO A 203 9.87 -6.69 52.69
N SER A 204 8.87 -7.59 52.56
CA SER A 204 8.59 -8.78 53.43
C SER A 204 7.44 -8.74 54.45
N GLY A 205 6.61 -9.78 54.41
CA GLY A 205 5.70 -10.29 55.46
C GLY A 205 4.39 -9.52 55.60
N THR A 206 3.19 -10.09 55.75
CA THR A 206 2.82 -11.37 56.38
C THR A 206 1.35 -11.65 56.01
N THR A 207 0.99 -12.89 55.68
CA THR A 207 -0.40 -13.43 55.67
C THR A 207 -0.90 -13.58 57.13
N PRO A 208 -2.21 -13.78 57.47
CA PRO A 208 -3.10 -14.78 56.85
C PRO A 208 -4.61 -14.45 56.71
N ALA A 209 -5.27 -15.36 55.98
CA ALA A 209 -6.66 -15.84 56.12
C ALA A 209 -7.85 -14.93 55.75
N SER A 210 -8.49 -15.25 54.62
CA SER A 210 -9.85 -15.83 54.67
C SER A 210 -10.27 -16.49 53.36
N SER A 211 -10.88 -17.65 53.55
CA SER A 211 -11.40 -18.61 52.58
C SER A 211 -12.68 -18.12 51.91
N CYS A 212 -12.83 -18.42 50.61
CA CYS A 212 -14.09 -18.89 50.01
C CYS A 212 -13.78 -19.43 48.60
N ALA A 213 -13.65 -20.76 48.51
CA ALA A 213 -13.61 -21.50 47.26
C ALA A 213 -15.05 -21.86 46.83
N LEU A 214 -15.36 -21.57 45.57
CA LEU A 214 -16.57 -22.02 44.89
C LEU A 214 -16.38 -23.46 44.38
N ALA A 215 -17.43 -24.26 44.55
CA ALA A 215 -17.53 -25.65 44.10
C ALA A 215 -17.69 -25.78 42.57
N PRO A 216 -17.24 -26.90 41.97
CA PRO A 216 -17.54 -27.22 40.57
C PRO A 216 -18.84 -28.04 40.39
N THR A 217 -19.46 -27.77 39.26
CA THR A 217 -20.51 -28.50 38.53
C THR A 217 -20.22 -29.99 38.33
N THR A 218 -21.23 -30.83 38.54
CA THR A 218 -21.49 -32.00 37.66
C THR A 218 -22.96 -32.41 37.70
N THR A 219 -23.58 -32.45 36.52
CA THR A 219 -24.80 -33.17 36.15
C THR A 219 -24.56 -34.69 36.25
N PRO A 220 -25.61 -35.51 36.32
CA PRO A 220 -26.08 -36.15 35.07
C PRO A 220 -27.56 -35.95 34.76
#